data_AF-A0A1C4V825-F1
#
_entry.id   AF-A0A1C4V825-F1
#
_cell.length_a   1.000
_cell.length_b   1.000
_cell.length_c   1.000
_cell.angle_alpha   90.00
_cell.angle_beta   90.00
_cell.angle_gamma   90.00
#
_symmetry.space_group_name_H-M   'P 1'
#
loop_
_entity.id
_entity.type
_entity.pdbx_description
1 polymer ?
#
loop_
_entity_poly.entity_id
_entity_poly.type
_entity_poly.pdbx_seq_one_letter_code
_entity_poly.pdbx_strand_id
1 'polypeptide(L)'
;MSSAADPAPAAALPAPEHPAALPAPGDLATALACFDGLPPVTVGEMLGSWRGSGFATGHPLDGLLERYGWHGKRFDGPEDVHPLVFAAGGRLVSVNPALVPTGLLLRPPGAARTPLAARAFALALPLLTTTRPAARLRMTEYRGVVSATMCYDRLPIHDVFRRVDERTLLGVMDLRGTDRPFVFVLRRPTTQAGG
;
A
#
# COMPACT_ATOMS: atom_id res chain seq x y z
N MET A 1 5.05 41.75 -0.48
CA MET A 1 5.57 40.57 -1.21
C MET A 1 6.54 39.86 -0.29
N SER A 2 6.10 38.84 0.43
CA SER A 2 6.99 38.02 1.27
C SER A 2 7.19 36.71 0.53
N SER A 3 8.34 36.59 -0.14
CA SER A 3 8.76 35.37 -0.81
C SER A 3 9.18 34.36 0.26
N ALA A 4 8.30 33.43 0.60
CA ALA A 4 8.69 32.25 1.37
C ALA A 4 9.57 31.40 0.46
N ALA A 5 10.84 31.22 0.82
CA ALA A 5 11.74 30.32 0.14
C ALA A 5 11.18 28.89 0.23
N ASP A 6 11.15 28.19 -0.90
CA ASP A 6 10.80 26.77 -0.94
C ASP A 6 11.76 25.98 -0.03
N PRO A 7 11.23 25.09 0.84
CA PRO A 7 12.09 24.21 1.62
C PRO A 7 12.88 23.31 0.67
N ALA A 8 14.20 23.24 0.88
CA ALA A 8 15.09 22.36 0.14
C ALA A 8 14.56 20.90 0.15
N PRO A 9 14.66 20.16 -0.96
CA PRO A 9 14.25 18.77 -0.99
C PRO A 9 15.01 18.00 0.09
N ALA A 10 14.27 17.27 0.93
CA ALA A 10 14.88 16.38 1.92
C ALA A 10 15.84 15.46 1.19
N ALA A 11 17.14 15.58 1.50
CA ALA A 11 18.18 14.77 0.89
C ALA A 11 17.80 13.30 1.03
N ALA A 12 17.86 12.55 -0.08
CA ALA A 12 17.59 11.13 -0.08
C ALA A 12 18.48 10.46 0.97
N LEU A 13 17.87 9.76 1.92
CA LEU A 13 18.62 9.04 2.94
C LEU A 13 19.46 7.97 2.24
N PRO A 14 20.76 7.83 2.59
CA PRO A 14 21.64 6.88 1.94
C PRO A 14 21.01 5.49 1.93
N ALA A 15 21.12 4.80 0.80
CA ALA A 15 20.61 3.44 0.65
C ALA A 15 21.31 2.52 1.67
N PRO A 16 20.61 1.58 2.31
CA PRO A 16 21.26 0.62 3.20
C PRO A 16 22.28 -0.20 2.41
N GLU A 17 23.45 -0.43 3.01
CA GLU A 17 24.56 -1.15 2.38
C GLU A 17 24.25 -2.63 2.11
N HIS A 18 23.19 -3.17 2.73
CA HIS A 18 22.69 -4.54 2.50
C HIS A 18 21.15 -4.57 2.48
N PRO A 19 20.53 -5.31 1.55
CA PRO A 19 19.08 -5.49 1.54
C PRO A 19 18.64 -6.21 2.82
N ALA A 20 17.65 -5.65 3.51
CA ALA A 20 17.05 -6.33 4.66
C ALA A 20 16.28 -7.56 4.16
N ALA A 21 16.54 -8.74 4.72
CA ALA A 21 15.74 -9.91 4.41
C ALA A 21 14.40 -9.81 5.15
N LEU A 22 13.28 -9.85 4.41
CA LEU A 22 11.97 -10.01 5.04
C LEU A 22 11.91 -11.38 5.73
N PRO A 23 11.34 -11.47 6.95
CA PRO A 23 11.14 -12.74 7.62
C PRO A 23 10.15 -13.61 6.82
N ALA A 24 10.14 -14.91 7.12
CA ALA A 24 9.09 -15.78 6.63
C ALA A 24 7.72 -15.26 7.12
N PRO A 25 6.64 -15.40 6.32
CA PRO A 25 5.29 -15.09 6.79
C PRO A 25 4.98 -15.87 8.06
N GLY A 26 4.29 -15.25 9.02
CA GLY A 26 4.23 -15.76 10.38
C GLY A 26 3.28 -14.94 11.26
N ASP A 27 3.72 -14.61 12.47
CA ASP A 27 2.94 -13.79 13.39
C ASP A 27 3.16 -12.28 13.17
N LEU A 28 2.23 -11.49 13.69
CA LEU A 28 2.25 -10.03 13.57
C LEU A 28 3.42 -9.38 14.33
N ALA A 29 3.84 -9.93 15.47
CA ALA A 29 4.91 -9.33 16.27
C ALA A 29 6.24 -9.42 15.53
N THR A 30 6.53 -10.57 14.91
CA THR A 30 7.73 -10.75 14.06
C THR A 30 7.72 -9.77 12.87
N ALA A 31 6.58 -9.59 12.22
CA ALA A 31 6.46 -8.64 11.11
C ALA A 31 6.67 -7.18 11.55
N LEU A 32 6.12 -6.79 12.69
CA LEU A 32 6.29 -5.44 13.25
C LEU A 32 7.73 -5.20 13.74
N ALA A 33 8.37 -6.19 14.36
CA ALA A 33 9.78 -6.10 14.77
C ALA A 33 10.70 -5.93 13.56
N CYS A 34 10.43 -6.63 12.46
CA CYS A 34 11.12 -6.39 11.19
C CYS A 34 10.89 -4.95 10.72
N PHE A 35 9.63 -4.50 10.65
CA PHE A 35 9.28 -3.15 10.22
C PHE A 35 10.00 -2.05 11.02
N ASP A 36 10.11 -2.22 12.34
CA ASP A 36 10.78 -1.27 13.24
C ASP A 36 12.29 -1.15 12.99
N GLY A 37 12.91 -2.21 12.47
CA GLY A 37 14.34 -2.23 12.11
C GLY A 37 14.65 -1.68 10.71
N LEU A 38 13.63 -1.40 9.88
CA LEU A 38 13.83 -0.95 8.51
C LEU A 38 14.01 0.58 8.42
N PRO A 39 14.85 1.08 7.50
CA PRO A 39 14.98 2.51 7.29
C PRO A 39 13.68 3.14 6.73
N PRO A 40 13.41 4.42 7.07
CA PRO A 40 12.31 5.16 6.46
C PRO A 40 12.52 5.37 4.96
N VAL A 41 11.44 5.74 4.28
CA VAL A 41 11.46 6.17 2.89
C VAL A 41 10.95 7.60 2.75
N THR A 42 11.42 8.28 1.72
CA THR A 42 10.96 9.61 1.32
C THR A 42 9.77 9.52 0.36
N VAL A 43 9.04 10.63 0.20
CA VAL A 43 7.97 10.74 -0.79
C VAL A 43 8.48 10.46 -2.21
N GLY A 44 9.68 10.92 -2.55
CA GLY A 44 10.28 10.71 -3.87
C GLY A 44 10.52 9.23 -4.19
N GLU A 45 10.94 8.45 -3.20
CA GLU A 45 11.16 7.00 -3.36
C GLU A 45 9.87 6.23 -3.63
N MET A 46 8.72 6.75 -3.18
CA MET A 46 7.41 6.13 -3.40
C MET A 46 6.88 6.28 -4.83
N LEU A 47 7.39 7.24 -5.61
CA LEU A 47 6.81 7.56 -6.91
C LEU A 47 6.92 6.39 -7.91
N GLY A 48 5.85 6.22 -8.68
CA GLY A 48 5.69 5.19 -9.71
C GLY A 48 4.65 4.12 -9.36
N SER A 49 4.69 3.01 -10.12
CA SER A 49 3.80 1.86 -9.94
C SER A 49 4.45 0.80 -9.07
N TRP A 50 3.66 0.22 -8.17
CA TRP A 50 4.09 -0.82 -7.25
C TRP A 50 3.11 -1.99 -7.28
N ARG A 51 3.65 -3.20 -7.39
CA ARG A 51 2.88 -4.43 -7.24
C ARG A 51 2.72 -4.77 -5.76
N GLY A 52 1.49 -4.97 -5.33
CA GLY A 52 1.14 -5.26 -3.94
C GLY A 52 0.90 -6.74 -3.68
N SER A 53 1.24 -7.18 -2.47
CA SER A 53 0.84 -8.47 -1.91
C SER A 53 0.73 -8.35 -0.39
N GLY A 54 -0.24 -9.00 0.23
CA GLY A 54 -0.31 -9.13 1.68
C GLY A 54 0.90 -9.89 2.24
N PHE A 55 1.29 -9.54 3.45
CA PHE A 55 2.28 -10.28 4.23
C PHE A 55 1.52 -11.06 5.29
N ALA A 56 1.51 -12.40 5.20
CA ALA A 56 0.62 -13.20 6.02
C ALA A 56 0.99 -13.07 7.51
N THR A 57 0.03 -12.56 8.29
CA THR A 57 0.12 -12.33 9.76
C THR A 57 -1.09 -12.92 10.51
N GLY A 58 -1.95 -13.66 9.79
CA GLY A 58 -3.24 -14.14 10.29
C GLY A 58 -4.33 -13.06 10.28
N HIS A 59 -4.13 -11.97 9.53
CA HIS A 59 -5.09 -10.87 9.45
C HIS A 59 -6.26 -11.25 8.52
N PRO A 60 -7.51 -10.80 8.77
CA PRO A 60 -8.65 -11.12 7.91
C PRO A 60 -8.47 -10.77 6.43
N LEU A 61 -7.69 -9.72 6.13
CA LEU A 61 -7.37 -9.27 4.76
C LEU A 61 -6.29 -10.12 4.06
N ASP A 62 -5.61 -11.03 4.75
CA ASP A 62 -4.55 -11.84 4.18
C ASP A 62 -5.07 -12.63 2.96
N GLY A 63 -4.43 -12.41 1.81
CA GLY A 63 -4.77 -13.05 0.54
C GLY A 63 -6.16 -12.69 0.00
N LEU A 64 -6.87 -11.71 0.58
CA LEU A 64 -8.22 -11.36 0.19
C LEU A 64 -8.21 -10.46 -1.04
N LEU A 65 -7.46 -9.37 -0.99
CA LEU A 65 -7.39 -8.39 -2.09
C LEU A 65 -6.83 -9.02 -3.37
N GLU A 66 -5.87 -9.92 -3.24
CA GLU A 66 -5.26 -10.66 -4.35
C GLU A 66 -6.28 -11.56 -5.05
N ARG A 67 -7.20 -12.19 -4.30
CA ARG A 67 -8.31 -12.98 -4.89
C ARG A 67 -9.26 -12.11 -5.71
N TYR A 68 -9.37 -10.84 -5.37
CA TYR A 68 -10.17 -9.86 -6.12
C TYR A 68 -9.39 -9.22 -7.28
N GLY A 69 -8.15 -9.65 -7.54
CA GLY A 69 -7.33 -9.14 -8.65
C GLY A 69 -6.59 -7.85 -8.31
N TRP A 70 -6.38 -7.54 -7.03
CA TRP A 70 -5.56 -6.40 -6.63
C TRP A 70 -4.15 -6.56 -7.18
N HIS A 71 -3.73 -5.56 -7.95
CA HIS A 71 -2.41 -5.49 -8.57
C HIS A 71 -1.44 -4.72 -7.68
N GLY A 72 -1.88 -3.62 -7.06
CA GLY A 72 -1.05 -2.83 -6.17
C GLY A 72 -1.47 -1.36 -6.06
N LYS A 73 -0.49 -0.47 -6.08
CA LYS A 73 -0.67 0.98 -5.86
C LYS A 73 0.09 1.78 -6.91
N ARG A 74 -0.39 2.98 -7.23
CA ARG A 74 0.31 3.93 -8.12
C ARG A 74 0.39 5.30 -7.46
N PHE A 75 1.60 5.87 -7.46
CA PHE A 75 1.91 7.16 -6.87
C PHE A 75 2.45 8.07 -7.98
N ASP A 76 1.57 8.88 -8.56
CA ASP A 76 1.92 9.77 -9.67
C ASP A 76 2.51 11.10 -9.15
N GLY A 77 2.22 11.45 -7.90
CA GLY A 77 2.81 12.59 -7.19
C GLY A 77 2.46 12.58 -5.69
N PRO A 78 2.90 13.60 -4.92
CA PRO A 78 2.56 13.74 -3.51
C PRO A 78 1.06 13.97 -3.27
N GLU A 79 0.34 14.60 -4.20
CA GLU A 79 -1.11 14.82 -4.13
C GLU A 79 -1.92 13.84 -5.01
N ASP A 80 -1.25 13.06 -5.86
CA ASP A 80 -1.88 12.23 -6.89
C ASP A 80 -1.57 10.75 -6.66
N VAL A 81 -2.35 10.11 -5.79
CA VAL A 81 -2.16 8.70 -5.42
C VAL A 81 -3.41 7.87 -5.69
N HIS A 82 -3.19 6.72 -6.33
CA HIS A 82 -4.18 5.68 -6.60
C HIS A 82 -3.90 4.47 -5.70
N PRO A 83 -4.60 4.35 -4.56
CA PRO A 83 -4.27 3.37 -3.52
C PRO A 83 -4.66 1.93 -3.87
N LEU A 84 -5.55 1.76 -4.85
CA LEU A 84 -6.13 0.48 -5.24
C LEU A 84 -6.12 0.35 -6.76
N VAL A 85 -5.08 -0.30 -7.29
CA VAL A 85 -4.98 -0.66 -8.70
C VAL A 85 -5.30 -2.12 -8.86
N PHE A 86 -6.22 -2.45 -9.77
CA PHE A 86 -6.67 -3.81 -10.07
C PHE A 86 -6.35 -4.19 -11.51
N ALA A 87 -6.10 -5.47 -11.75
CA ALA A 87 -5.96 -6.02 -13.10
C ALA A 87 -7.30 -6.59 -13.57
N ALA A 88 -7.83 -6.06 -14.68
CA ALA A 88 -9.10 -6.50 -15.26
C ALA A 88 -9.03 -6.51 -16.79
N GLY A 89 -9.29 -7.67 -17.40
CA GLY A 89 -9.28 -7.83 -18.86
C GLY A 89 -7.94 -7.42 -19.51
N GLY A 90 -6.82 -7.70 -18.85
CA GLY A 90 -5.48 -7.33 -19.32
C GLY A 90 -5.11 -5.86 -19.14
N ARG A 91 -5.97 -5.04 -18.52
CA ARG A 91 -5.74 -3.62 -18.24
C ARG A 91 -5.63 -3.37 -16.75
N LEU A 92 -4.89 -2.33 -16.37
CA LEU A 92 -4.85 -1.83 -15.00
C LEU A 92 -5.87 -0.71 -14.84
N VAL A 93 -6.72 -0.82 -13.81
CA VAL A 93 -7.75 0.16 -13.47
C VAL A 93 -7.62 0.59 -12.02
N SER A 94 -7.84 1.87 -11.74
CA SER A 94 -7.88 2.39 -10.37
C SER A 94 -9.29 2.30 -9.82
N VAL A 95 -9.42 1.84 -8.57
CA VAL A 95 -10.69 1.71 -7.86
C VAL A 95 -10.80 2.80 -6.80
N ASN A 96 -11.98 3.42 -6.70
CA ASN A 96 -12.25 4.37 -5.63
C ASN A 96 -12.40 3.63 -4.29
N PRO A 97 -11.48 3.80 -3.34
CA PRO A 97 -11.53 3.09 -2.06
C PRO A 97 -12.77 3.45 -1.24
N ALA A 98 -13.37 4.64 -1.44
CA ALA A 98 -14.58 5.05 -0.73
C ALA A 98 -15.84 4.24 -1.12
N LEU A 99 -15.80 3.52 -2.24
CA LEU A 99 -16.88 2.63 -2.67
C LEU A 99 -16.67 1.19 -2.19
N VAL A 100 -15.52 0.89 -1.58
CA VAL A 100 -15.19 -0.43 -1.05
C VAL A 100 -15.68 -0.52 0.41
N PRO A 101 -16.56 -1.47 0.76
CA PRO A 101 -17.11 -1.60 2.10
C PRO A 101 -16.07 -2.24 3.05
N THR A 102 -15.07 -1.47 3.47
CA THR A 102 -13.94 -1.94 4.32
C THR A 102 -14.40 -2.61 5.61
N GLY A 103 -15.45 -2.09 6.27
CA GLY A 103 -16.02 -2.71 7.46
C GLY A 103 -16.59 -4.12 7.23
N LEU A 104 -16.99 -4.46 6.01
CA LEU A 104 -17.42 -5.81 5.65
C LEU A 104 -16.23 -6.73 5.39
N LEU A 105 -15.16 -6.21 4.78
CA LEU A 105 -13.93 -6.96 4.50
C LEU A 105 -13.19 -7.38 5.78
N LEU A 106 -13.35 -6.62 6.87
CA LEU A 106 -12.74 -6.87 8.18
C LEU A 106 -13.58 -7.79 9.09
N ARG A 107 -14.83 -8.09 8.71
CA ARG A 107 -15.67 -9.06 9.41
C ARG A 107 -15.27 -10.49 9.05
N PRO A 108 -15.63 -11.49 9.88
CA PRO A 108 -15.21 -12.86 9.63
C PRO A 108 -15.63 -13.31 8.22
N PRO A 109 -14.71 -13.91 7.46
CA PRO A 109 -14.61 -13.67 6.02
C PRO A 109 -15.18 -14.82 5.18
N GLY A 110 -16.02 -15.68 5.77
CA GLY A 110 -16.50 -16.90 5.11
C GLY A 110 -17.14 -16.63 3.74
N ALA A 111 -18.03 -15.64 3.67
CA ALA A 111 -18.70 -15.28 2.42
C ALA A 111 -17.78 -14.53 1.44
N ALA A 112 -16.92 -13.63 1.94
CA ALA A 112 -16.01 -12.81 1.13
C ALA A 112 -14.87 -13.62 0.49
N ARG A 113 -14.63 -14.86 0.94
CA ARG A 113 -13.62 -15.75 0.36
C ARG A 113 -14.17 -16.71 -0.71
N THR A 114 -15.45 -16.61 -1.05
CA THR A 114 -16.07 -17.48 -2.06
C THR A 114 -15.68 -17.09 -3.50
N PRO A 115 -15.53 -18.05 -4.43
CA PRO A 115 -15.30 -17.75 -5.85
C PRO A 115 -16.44 -16.91 -6.48
N LEU A 116 -17.66 -17.08 -5.99
CA LEU A 116 -18.81 -16.30 -6.42
C LEU A 116 -18.66 -14.82 -6.05
N ALA A 117 -18.16 -14.52 -4.85
CA ALA A 117 -17.88 -13.15 -4.44
C ALA A 117 -16.82 -12.49 -5.33
N ALA A 118 -15.73 -13.21 -5.65
CA ALA A 118 -14.71 -12.73 -6.57
C ALA A 118 -15.27 -12.42 -7.97
N ARG A 119 -16.14 -13.29 -8.49
CA ARG A 119 -16.83 -13.06 -9.77
C ARG A 119 -17.78 -11.86 -9.72
N ALA A 120 -18.59 -11.75 -8.66
CA ALA A 120 -19.50 -10.64 -8.48
C ALA A 120 -18.74 -9.30 -8.41
N PHE A 121 -17.63 -9.26 -7.68
CA PHE A 121 -16.74 -8.10 -7.64
C PHE A 121 -16.17 -7.76 -9.01
N ALA A 122 -15.68 -8.75 -9.76
CA ALA A 122 -15.15 -8.53 -11.11
C ALA A 122 -16.20 -7.91 -12.07
N LEU A 123 -17.47 -8.33 -11.95
CA LEU A 123 -18.58 -7.74 -12.71
C LEU A 123 -18.93 -6.32 -12.25
N ALA A 124 -18.83 -6.03 -10.95
CA ALA A 124 -19.08 -4.70 -10.39
C ALA A 124 -17.92 -3.72 -10.62
N LEU A 125 -16.70 -4.22 -10.89
CA LEU A 125 -15.48 -3.43 -10.95
C LEU A 125 -15.58 -2.16 -11.82
N PRO A 126 -16.16 -2.17 -13.04
CA PRO A 126 -16.27 -0.96 -13.86
C PRO A 126 -16.98 0.20 -13.15
N LEU A 127 -17.99 -0.10 -12.33
CA LEU A 127 -18.76 0.88 -11.56
C LEU A 127 -17.97 1.45 -10.37
N LEU A 128 -16.94 0.72 -9.92
CA LEU A 128 -16.06 1.13 -8.82
C LEU A 128 -14.81 1.88 -9.31
N THR A 129 -14.55 1.88 -10.63
CA THR A 129 -13.36 2.52 -11.19
C THR A 129 -13.40 4.04 -11.10
N THR A 130 -12.22 4.64 -11.04
CA THR A 130 -12.03 6.08 -11.04
C THR A 130 -10.74 6.45 -11.76
N THR A 131 -10.72 7.64 -12.36
CA THR A 131 -9.49 8.28 -12.86
C THR A 131 -8.93 9.31 -11.87
N ARG A 132 -9.71 9.70 -10.84
CA ARG A 132 -9.28 10.66 -9.82
C ARG A 132 -8.37 9.99 -8.77
N PRO A 133 -7.35 10.70 -8.25
CA PRO A 133 -6.62 10.25 -7.08
C PRO A 133 -7.57 10.17 -5.86
N ALA A 134 -7.20 9.35 -4.89
CA ALA A 134 -8.01 9.11 -3.69
C ALA A 134 -7.17 9.05 -2.40
N ALA A 135 -5.91 9.45 -2.50
CA ALA A 135 -4.96 9.52 -1.42
C ALA A 135 -3.84 10.51 -1.77
N ARG A 136 -3.03 10.82 -0.77
CA ARG A 136 -1.84 11.68 -0.86
C ARG A 136 -0.70 11.14 0.00
N LEU A 137 0.53 11.53 -0.30
CA LEU A 137 1.71 11.18 0.49
C LEU A 137 2.12 12.31 1.44
N ARG A 138 2.39 11.97 2.70
CA ARG A 138 2.97 12.88 3.69
C ARG A 138 4.08 12.18 4.45
N MET A 139 4.99 12.96 5.02
CA MET A 139 5.92 12.46 6.03
C MET A 139 5.19 12.48 7.37
N THR A 140 4.98 11.32 7.99
CA THR A 140 4.34 11.21 9.31
C THR A 140 5.15 10.31 10.21
N GLU A 141 5.08 10.54 11.51
CA GLU A 141 5.70 9.67 12.50
C GLU A 141 4.79 8.48 12.80
N TYR A 142 5.36 7.27 12.75
CA TYR A 142 4.70 6.05 13.19
C TYR A 142 5.73 5.14 13.83
N ARG A 143 5.43 4.69 15.06
CA ARG A 143 6.34 3.87 15.89
C ARG A 143 7.72 4.55 16.08
N GLY A 144 7.72 5.85 16.35
CA GLY A 144 8.93 6.62 16.70
C GLY A 144 9.81 7.04 15.53
N VAL A 145 9.43 6.76 14.28
CA VAL A 145 10.24 7.16 13.12
C VAL A 145 9.38 7.76 12.02
N VAL A 146 9.79 8.92 11.50
CA VAL A 146 9.14 9.63 10.39
C VAL A 146 9.42 8.94 9.06
N SER A 147 8.38 8.60 8.31
CA SER A 147 8.49 7.97 7.00
C SER A 147 7.36 8.41 6.05
N ALA A 148 7.56 8.25 4.75
CA ALA A 148 6.49 8.49 3.79
C ALA A 148 5.30 7.58 4.10
N THR A 149 4.13 8.20 4.11
CA THR A 149 2.86 7.58 4.50
C THR A 149 1.80 8.02 3.51
N MET A 150 1.05 7.07 3.00
CA MET A 150 -0.10 7.35 2.14
C MET A 150 -1.34 7.51 3.02
N CYS A 151 -1.95 8.69 2.95
CA CYS A 151 -3.16 9.05 3.65
C CYS A 151 -4.34 8.99 2.68
N TYR A 152 -5.35 8.17 2.98
CA TYR A 152 -6.57 8.10 2.16
C TYR A 152 -7.42 9.34 2.38
N ASP A 153 -8.00 9.89 1.32
CA ASP A 153 -8.77 11.13 1.42
C ASP A 153 -10.10 10.95 2.15
N ARG A 154 -10.69 9.75 2.05
CA ARG A 154 -12.06 9.45 2.50
C ARG A 154 -12.17 8.23 3.41
N LEU A 155 -11.04 7.66 3.82
CA LEU A 155 -10.98 6.53 4.75
C LEU A 155 -10.00 6.86 5.86
N PRO A 156 -10.26 6.46 7.12
CA PRO A 156 -9.36 6.70 8.23
C PRO A 156 -8.19 5.69 8.23
N ILE A 157 -7.49 5.61 7.09
CA ILE A 157 -6.41 4.67 6.81
C ILE A 157 -5.13 5.44 6.50
N HIS A 158 -4.04 5.02 7.13
CA HIS A 158 -2.69 5.42 6.83
C HIS A 158 -1.84 4.20 6.48
N ASP A 159 -1.27 4.18 5.28
CA ASP A 159 -0.32 3.16 4.86
C ASP A 159 1.10 3.72 5.05
N VAL A 160 1.81 3.26 6.09
CA VAL A 160 3.17 3.70 6.43
C VAL A 160 4.19 2.77 5.79
N PHE A 161 5.21 3.32 5.13
CA PHE A 161 6.18 2.53 4.37
C PHE A 161 7.58 2.51 5.00
N ARG A 162 8.30 1.40 4.80
CA ARG A 162 9.70 1.22 5.16
C ARG A 162 10.45 0.54 4.02
N ARG A 163 11.72 0.88 3.86
CA ARG A 163 12.57 0.35 2.79
C ARG A 163 13.14 -1.01 3.18
N VAL A 164 12.88 -2.03 2.38
CA VAL A 164 13.51 -3.35 2.50
C VAL A 164 14.78 -3.37 1.63
N ASP A 165 14.63 -2.95 0.38
CA ASP A 165 15.69 -2.79 -0.61
C ASP A 165 15.28 -1.70 -1.64
N GLU A 166 16.05 -1.50 -2.71
CA GLU A 166 15.79 -0.49 -3.76
C GLU A 166 14.43 -0.63 -4.46
N ARG A 167 13.87 -1.84 -4.47
CA ARG A 167 12.66 -2.21 -5.21
C ARG A 167 11.57 -2.80 -4.33
N THR A 168 11.82 -2.99 -3.05
CA THR A 168 10.89 -3.63 -2.11
C THR A 168 10.64 -2.73 -0.91
N LEU A 169 9.36 -2.53 -0.59
CA LEU A 169 8.91 -1.82 0.61
C LEU A 169 8.03 -2.72 1.45
N LEU A 170 8.16 -2.60 2.77
CA LEU A 170 7.22 -3.13 3.73
C LEU A 170 6.24 -2.02 4.13
N GLY A 171 4.95 -2.31 4.03
CA GLY A 171 3.87 -1.40 4.37
C GLY A 171 3.08 -1.90 5.57
N VAL A 172 2.72 -0.97 6.45
CA VAL A 172 1.81 -1.22 7.57
C VAL A 172 0.60 -0.32 7.39
N MET A 173 -0.58 -0.93 7.25
CA MET A 173 -1.86 -0.24 7.20
C MET A 173 -2.38 -0.04 8.61
N ASP A 174 -2.31 1.21 9.07
CA ASP A 174 -2.97 1.70 10.28
C ASP A 174 -4.39 2.16 9.93
N LEU A 175 -5.38 1.42 10.42
CA LEU A 175 -6.79 1.73 10.26
C LEU A 175 -7.37 2.08 11.63
N ARG A 176 -8.02 3.24 11.73
CA ARG A 176 -8.72 3.64 12.96
C ARG A 176 -9.76 2.58 13.36
N GLY A 177 -9.71 2.15 14.61
CA GLY A 177 -10.68 1.22 15.20
C GLY A 177 -10.34 -0.26 15.00
N THR A 178 -9.13 -0.57 14.54
CA THR A 178 -8.59 -1.94 14.53
C THR A 178 -7.41 -2.07 15.46
N ASP A 179 -7.40 -3.13 16.26
CA ASP A 179 -6.32 -3.40 17.24
C ASP A 179 -5.07 -4.04 16.61
N ARG A 180 -5.20 -4.49 15.36
CA ARG A 180 -4.14 -5.19 14.63
C ARG A 180 -3.98 -4.56 13.25
N PRO A 181 -2.84 -3.94 12.94
CA PRO A 181 -2.61 -3.41 11.60
C PRO A 181 -2.45 -4.54 10.59
N PHE A 182 -2.71 -4.23 9.33
CA PHE A 182 -2.47 -5.15 8.22
C PHE A 182 -1.08 -4.87 7.62
N VAL A 183 -0.30 -5.93 7.41
CA VAL A 183 1.05 -5.82 6.84
C VAL A 183 1.01 -6.27 5.38
N PHE A 184 1.68 -5.53 4.51
CA PHE A 184 1.76 -5.83 3.08
C PHE A 184 3.12 -5.46 2.52
N VAL A 185 3.44 -5.98 1.34
CA VAL A 185 4.68 -5.71 0.62
C VAL A 185 4.36 -5.03 -0.70
N LEU A 186 5.15 -4.03 -1.05
CA LEU A 186 5.14 -3.40 -2.37
C LEU A 186 6.45 -3.71 -3.08
N ARG A 187 6.36 -4.13 -4.35
CA ARG A 187 7.53 -4.38 -5.21
C ARG A 187 7.44 -3.57 -6.48
N ARG A 188 8.52 -2.89 -6.87
CA ARG A 188 8.61 -2.30 -8.21
C ARG A 188 8.50 -3.41 -9.25
N PRO A 189 7.71 -3.24 -10.32
CA PRO A 189 7.73 -4.15 -11.45
C PRO A 189 9.16 -4.30 -11.96
N THR A 190 9.60 -5.53 -12.21
CA THR A 190 10.78 -5.74 -13.03
C THR A 190 10.44 -5.22 -14.41
N THR A 191 11.20 -4.25 -14.91
CA THR A 191 11.12 -3.89 -16.32
C THR A 191 11.47 -5.16 -17.09
N GLN A 192 10.47 -5.78 -17.73
CA GLN A 192 10.74 -6.82 -18.69
C GLN A 192 11.43 -6.08 -19.85
N ALA A 193 12.74 -6.27 -20.01
CA ALA A 193 13.44 -5.81 -21.19
C ALA A 193 12.67 -6.39 -22.39
N GLY A 194 12.15 -5.50 -23.24
CA GLY A 194 11.31 -5.87 -24.38
C GLY A 194 12.00 -6.94 -25.23
N GLY A 195 11.24 -7.97 -25.57
CA GLY A 195 11.52 -8.82 -26.73
C GLY A 195 10.86 -8.23 -27.97
#